data_AF-A0A0V0Q5U9-F1
#
_entry.id   AF-A0A0V0Q5U9-F1
#
_cell.length_a   1.000
_cell.length_b   1.000
_cell.length_c   1.000
_cell.angle_alpha   90.00
_cell.angle_beta   90.00
_cell.angle_gamma   90.00
#
_symmetry.space_group_name_H-M   'P 1'
#
loop_
_entity.id
_entity.type
_entity.pdbx_description
1 polymer ?
#
loop_
_entity_poly.entity_id
_entity_poly.type
_entity_poly.pdbx_seq_one_letter_code
_entity_poly.pdbx_strand_id
1 'polypeptide(L)' 'MTVLTDAPGLQLYDGRHFDGFAGLEGQVCTPYAGIALETQHWPDAPNRPDFPDAILRPGQTYRHRVSYRFAR' A
#
# COMPACT_ATOMS: atom_id res chain seq x y z
N MET A 1 11.65 -5.93 9.80
CA MET A 1 10.76 -6.35 8.68
C MET A 1 11.33 -5.83 7.37
N THR A 2 11.21 -6.59 6.29
CA THR A 2 11.60 -6.18 4.92
C THR A 2 10.44 -6.42 3.98
N VAL A 3 10.14 -5.43 3.13
CA VAL A 3 9.11 -5.52 2.07
C VAL A 3 9.83 -5.64 0.73
N LEU A 4 9.55 -6.71 0.00
CA LEU A 4 10.01 -6.88 -1.39
C LEU A 4 8.77 -6.88 -2.29
N THR A 5 8.79 -6.10 -3.36
CA THR A 5 7.66 -5.99 -4.29
C THR A 5 8.15 -5.81 -5.72
N ASP A 6 7.37 -6.29 -6.69
CA ASP A 6 7.54 -5.98 -8.12
C ASP A 6 6.69 -4.79 -8.58
N ALA A 7 5.89 -4.19 -7.69
CA ALA A 7 5.18 -2.95 -7.97
C ALA A 7 6.13 -1.76 -8.11
N PRO A 8 5.81 -0.76 -8.95
CA PRO A 8 6.67 0.40 -9.17
C PRO A 8 6.63 1.41 -8.01
N GLY A 9 5.69 1.30 -7.07
CA GLY A 9 5.55 2.21 -5.95
C GLY A 9 5.21 1.53 -4.61
N LEU A 10 5.54 2.23 -3.53
CA LEU A 10 5.12 1.93 -2.15
C LEU A 10 4.55 3.21 -1.53
N GLN A 11 3.24 3.25 -1.33
CA GLN A 11 2.60 4.33 -0.58
C GLN A 11 2.69 4.02 0.92
N LEU A 12 3.11 5.03 1.69
CA LEU A 12 3.20 4.96 3.15
C LEU A 12 2.20 5.93 3.75
N TYR A 13 1.33 5.40 4.61
CA TYR A 13 0.42 6.20 5.41
C TYR A 13 0.64 5.88 6.89
N ASP A 14 0.86 6.91 7.70
CA ASP A 14 1.34 6.80 9.07
C ASP A 14 0.25 6.90 10.14
N GLY A 15 -1.04 6.88 9.75
CA GLY A 15 -2.12 6.92 10.74
C GLY A 15 -2.31 8.28 11.43
N ARG A 16 -1.65 9.36 10.99
CA ARG A 16 -1.67 10.65 11.69
C ARG A 16 -3.07 11.20 11.98
N HIS A 17 -4.04 10.96 11.10
CA HIS A 17 -5.35 11.61 11.17
C HIS A 17 -6.32 10.93 12.16
N PHE A 18 -5.94 9.79 12.75
CA PHE A 18 -6.82 9.07 13.66
C PHE A 18 -7.16 9.92 14.88
N ASP A 19 -8.42 9.92 15.29
CA ASP A 19 -8.97 10.77 16.36
C ASP A 19 -9.53 9.96 17.53
N GLY A 20 -9.08 8.71 17.68
CA GLY A 20 -9.51 7.82 18.75
C GLY A 20 -10.77 7.06 18.37
N PHE A 21 -10.59 5.91 17.74
CA PHE A 21 -11.66 4.96 17.47
C PHE A 21 -11.31 3.57 18.00
N ALA A 22 -12.32 2.74 18.23
CA ALA A 22 -12.12 1.36 18.65
C ALA A 22 -11.55 0.53 17.48
N GLY A 23 -10.32 0.05 17.67
CA GLY A 23 -9.63 -0.89 16.78
C GLY A 23 -9.83 -2.35 17.22
N LEU A 24 -8.91 -3.21 16.79
CA LEU A 24 -8.93 -4.63 17.11
C LEU A 24 -8.86 -4.86 18.63
N GLU A 25 -9.62 -5.84 19.12
CA GLU A 25 -9.66 -6.22 20.54
C GLU A 25 -10.00 -5.06 21.49
N GLY A 26 -10.69 -4.02 21.00
CA GLY A 26 -11.04 -2.84 21.78
C GLY A 26 -9.87 -1.87 21.99
N GLN A 27 -8.72 -2.08 21.35
CA GLN A 27 -7.60 -1.16 21.41
C GLN A 27 -7.97 0.16 20.73
N VAL A 28 -7.80 1.28 21.42
CA VAL A 28 -8.07 2.59 20.83
C VAL A 28 -6.94 2.97 19.85
N CYS A 29 -7.29 3.20 18.60
CA CYS A 29 -6.37 3.70 17.58
C CYS A 29 -6.29 5.23 17.65
N THR A 30 -5.14 5.73 18.08
CA THR A 30 -4.78 7.16 18.16
C THR A 30 -3.89 7.55 16.98
N PRO A 31 -3.52 8.84 16.79
CA PRO A 31 -2.54 9.23 15.78
C PRO A 31 -1.29 8.35 15.85
N TYR A 32 -0.85 7.84 14.70
CA TYR A 32 0.33 6.97 14.57
C TYR A 32 0.22 5.59 15.22
N ALA A 33 -1.00 5.09 15.49
CA ALA A 33 -1.22 3.74 16.01
C ALA A 33 -0.82 2.60 15.06
N GLY A 34 -0.38 2.90 13.85
CA GLY A 34 0.12 1.93 12.88
C GLY A 34 0.61 2.60 11.61
N ILE A 35 1.16 1.79 10.70
CA ILE A 35 1.57 2.22 9.36
C ILE A 35 0.91 1.31 8.33
N ALA A 36 0.45 1.89 7.23
CA ALA A 36 0.08 1.17 6.02
C ALA A 36 1.24 1.20 5.03
N LEU A 37 1.58 0.04 4.47
CA LEU A 37 2.61 -0.16 3.45
C LEU A 37 1.95 -0.72 2.20
N GLU A 38 1.58 0.17 1.28
CA GLU A 38 0.72 -0.14 0.14
C GLU A 38 1.57 -0.23 -1.13
N THR A 39 1.99 -1.44 -1.52
CA THR A 39 2.74 -1.64 -2.77
C THR A 39 1.79 -1.63 -3.96
N GLN A 40 1.98 -0.72 -4.91
CA GLN A 40 1.02 -0.49 -5.99
C GLN A 40 1.63 0.25 -7.19
N HIS A 41 0.81 0.42 -8.24
CA HIS A 41 1.10 1.40 -9.30
C HIS A 41 0.99 2.81 -8.74
N TRP A 42 1.62 3.78 -9.38
CA TRP A 42 1.64 5.14 -8.84
C TRP A 42 0.21 5.72 -8.81
N PRO A 43 -0.17 6.42 -7.73
CA PRO A 43 -1.43 7.16 -7.71
C PRO A 43 -1.52 8.07 -8.93
N ASP A 44 -2.72 8.19 -9.49
CA ASP A 44 -3.00 8.98 -10.70
C ASP A 44 -2.43 8.43 -12.02
N ALA A 45 -1.79 7.25 -12.04
CA ALA A 45 -1.23 6.65 -13.26
C ALA A 45 -2.19 6.60 -14.48
N PRO A 46 -3.49 6.29 -14.34
CA PRO A 46 -4.41 6.32 -15.49
C PRO A 46 -4.55 7.69 -16.18
N ASN A 47 -4.27 8.79 -15.47
CA ASN A 47 -4.34 10.15 -15.98
C ASN A 47 -2.96 10.71 -16.39
N ARG A 48 -1.89 9.94 -16.18
CA ARG A 48 -0.49 10.36 -16.33
C ARG A 48 0.21 9.46 -17.36
N PRO A 49 0.24 9.84 -18.65
CA PRO A 49 0.87 9.03 -19.68
C PRO A 49 2.40 8.90 -19.52
N ASP A 50 3.00 9.71 -18.66
CA ASP A 50 4.40 9.66 -18.24
C ASP A 50 4.67 8.65 -17.10
N PHE A 51 3.63 8.06 -16.50
CA PHE A 51 3.75 7.07 -15.43
C PHE A 51 3.72 5.64 -15.96
N PRO A 52 4.16 4.64 -15.17
CA PRO A 52 3.94 3.23 -15.52
C PRO A 52 2.46 2.94 -15.76
N ASP A 53 2.13 2.29 -16.88
CA ASP A 53 0.75 1.97 -17.26
C ASP A 53 0.10 1.06 -16.20
N ALA A 54 -1.11 1.44 -15.77
CA ALA A 54 -1.89 0.72 -14.76
C ALA A 54 -3.17 0.09 -15.35
N ILE A 55 -3.40 0.20 -16.67
CA ILE A 55 -4.62 -0.30 -17.32
C ILE A 55 -4.43 -1.74 -17.80
N LEU A 56 -5.22 -2.66 -17.24
CA LEU A 56 -5.34 -4.02 -17.75
C LEU A 56 -6.35 -4.10 -18.90
N ARG A 57 -5.93 -4.60 -20.05
CA ARG A 57 -6.74 -4.77 -21.27
C ARG A 57 -7.20 -6.22 -21.45
N PRO A 58 -8.27 -6.46 -22.23
CA PRO A 58 -8.73 -7.82 -22.54
C PRO A 58 -7.60 -8.71 -23.07
N GLY A 59 -7.53 -9.95 -22.57
CA GLY A 59 -6.48 -10.92 -22.93
C GLY A 59 -5.16 -10.77 -22.16
N GLN A 60 -4.97 -9.70 -21.39
CA GLN A 60 -3.81 -9.55 -20.51
C GLN A 60 -4.03 -10.25 -19.16
N THR A 61 -2.93 -10.68 -18.53
CA THR A 61 -2.93 -11.19 -17.16
C THR A 61 -2.18 -10.22 -16.27
N TYR A 62 -2.85 -9.68 -15.25
CA TYR A 62 -2.20 -8.93 -14.19
C TYR A 62 -1.53 -9.89 -13.20
N ARG A 63 -0.31 -9.55 -12.78
CA ARG A 63 0.40 -10.24 -11.70
C ARG A 63 1.13 -9.20 -10.86
N HIS A 64 1.02 -9.35 -9.55
CA HIS A 64 1.69 -8.51 -8.57
C HIS A 64 2.11 -9.39 -7.41
N ARG A 65 3.35 -9.24 -6.97
CA ARG A 65 3.95 -10.05 -5.92
C ARG A 65 4.57 -9.13 -4.88
N VAL A 66 4.11 -9.30 -3.65
CA VAL A 66 4.71 -8.70 -2.45
C VAL A 66 5.12 -9.79 -1.46
N SER A 67 6.26 -9.59 -0.79
CA SER A 67 6.76 -10.46 0.27
C SER A 67 7.14 -9.63 1.49
N TYR A 68 6.53 -9.95 2.63
CA TYR A 68 6.89 -9.42 3.93
C TYR A 68 7.76 -10.43 4.65
N ARG A 69 9.01 -10.05 4.94
CA ARG A 69 9.98 -10.89 5.65
C ARG A 69 10.23 -10.32 7.03
N PHE A 70 10.08 -11.18 8.03
CA PHE A 70 10.32 -10.84 9.42
C PHE A 70 11.57 -11.58 9.90
N ALA A 71 12.49 -10.84 10.48
CA ALA A 71 13.71 -11.33 11.09
C ALA A 71 13.92 -10.53 12.38
N ARG A 72 14.60 -11.16 13.35
CA ARG A 72 14.91 -10.58 14.65
C ARG A 72 16.17 -9.73 14.58
#